data_AF-A0A918I0Y0-F1
#
_entry.id   AF-A0A918I0Y0-F1
#
_cell.length_a   1.000
_cell.length_b   1.000
_cell.length_c   1.000
_cell.angle_alpha   90.00
_cell.angle_beta   90.00
_cell.angle_gamma   90.00
#
_symmetry.space_group_name_H-M   'P 1'
#
loop_
_entity.id
_entity.type
_entity.pdbx_description
1 polymer ?
#
loop_
_entity_poly.entity_id
_entity_poly.type
_entity_poly.pdbx_seq_one_letter_code
_entity_poly.pdbx_strand_id
1 'polypeptide(L)'
;MTDIDPDDVAAMRRENGGRDFRLFMRQQIAEGKARRDKPAPAKEAAPPGYRPGAWPTGSSPPGPLKPQPPGAWEYALHRYRQNEGSDRDPCECGACDTTSHDTEENQ
;
A
#
# COMPACT_ATOMS: atom_id res chain seq x y z
N MET A 1 16.28 -18.29 12.24
CA MET A 1 17.04 -17.17 11.64
C MET A 1 18.00 -16.75 12.73
N THR A 2 19.31 -16.78 12.49
CA THR A 2 20.29 -16.34 13.50
C THR A 2 20.14 -14.84 13.68
N ASP A 3 19.64 -14.42 14.84
CA ASP A 3 19.70 -13.02 15.26
C ASP A 3 21.17 -12.67 15.46
N ILE A 4 21.64 -11.67 14.72
CA ILE A 4 23.00 -11.12 14.85
C ILE A 4 22.82 -9.80 15.58
N ASP A 5 23.39 -9.71 16.77
CA ASP A 5 23.28 -8.51 17.59
C ASP A 5 24.37 -7.48 17.23
N PRO A 6 24.19 -6.19 17.58
CA PRO A 6 25.20 -5.16 17.36
C PRO A 6 26.57 -5.49 17.98
N ASP A 7 26.57 -6.22 19.10
CA ASP A 7 27.79 -6.66 19.79
C ASP A 7 28.56 -7.72 18.97
N ASP A 8 27.86 -8.63 18.29
CA ASP A 8 28.47 -9.61 17.38
C ASP A 8 29.12 -8.91 16.18
N VAL A 9 28.46 -7.87 15.65
CA VAL A 9 29.01 -7.04 14.56
C VAL A 9 30.25 -6.29 15.01
N ALA A 10 30.27 -5.78 16.25
CA ALA A 10 31.44 -5.12 16.82
C ALA A 10 32.61 -6.11 17.01
N ALA A 11 32.32 -7.34 17.47
CA ALA A 11 33.31 -8.41 17.58
C ALA A 11 33.90 -8.78 16.21
N MET A 12 33.05 -9.07 15.21
CA MET A 12 33.48 -9.41 13.85
C MET A 12 34.29 -8.31 13.15
N ARG A 13 34.09 -7.04 13.54
CA ARG A 13 34.88 -5.91 13.01
C ARG A 13 36.26 -5.78 13.66
N ARG A 14 36.38 -6.20 14.92
CA ARG A 14 37.65 -6.17 15.68
C ARG A 14 38.52 -7.38 15.33
N GLU A 15 37.89 -8.55 15.17
CA GLU A 15 38.57 -9.78 14.78
C GLU A 15 39.10 -9.69 13.34
N ASN A 16 40.35 -10.13 13.15
CA ASN A 16 41.00 -10.24 11.83
C ASN A 16 40.93 -8.96 10.97
N GLY A 17 40.90 -7.78 11.61
CA GLY A 17 40.79 -6.48 10.94
C GLY A 17 39.48 -6.27 10.15
N GLY A 18 38.41 -6.98 10.50
CA GLY A 18 37.12 -6.92 9.82
C GLY A 18 37.08 -7.65 8.48
N ARG A 19 38.07 -8.51 8.19
CA ARG A 19 38.05 -9.36 6.97
C ARG A 19 36.85 -10.29 6.97
N ASP A 20 36.53 -10.89 8.12
CA ASP A 20 35.45 -11.86 8.25
C ASP A 20 34.08 -11.18 8.13
N PHE A 21 33.94 -9.98 8.71
CA PHE A 21 32.77 -9.13 8.47
C PHE A 21 32.57 -8.81 6.97
N ARG A 22 33.64 -8.48 6.24
CA ARG A 22 33.54 -8.20 4.79
C ARG A 22 33.13 -9.44 3.99
N LEU A 23 33.62 -10.63 4.34
CA LEU A 23 33.24 -11.87 3.68
C LEU A 23 31.77 -12.21 3.95
N PHE A 24 31.33 -12.09 5.21
CA PHE A 24 29.95 -12.26 5.60
C PHE A 24 29.01 -11.32 4.82
N MET A 25 29.34 -10.03 4.72
CA MET A 25 28.54 -9.07 3.96
C MET A 25 28.48 -9.40 2.46
N ARG A 26 29.58 -9.88 1.87
CA ARG A 26 29.59 -10.34 0.47
C ARG A 26 28.70 -11.55 0.26
N GLN A 27 28.68 -12.49 1.20
CA GLN A 27 27.80 -13.65 1.17
C GLN A 27 26.33 -13.24 1.25
N GLN A 28 25.96 -12.36 2.18
CA GLN A 28 24.59 -11.85 2.30
C GLN A 28 24.11 -11.16 1.01
N ILE A 29 24.99 -10.38 0.37
CA ILE A 29 24.69 -9.77 -0.94
C ILE A 29 24.49 -10.84 -2.02
N ALA A 30 25.34 -11.86 -2.07
CA ALA A 30 25.23 -12.95 -3.05
C ALA A 30 23.93 -13.75 -2.87
N GLU A 31 23.57 -14.07 -1.63
CA GLU A 31 22.29 -14.73 -1.29
C GLU A 31 21.08 -13.86 -1.65
N GLY A 32 21.19 -12.54 -1.42
CA GLY A 32 20.19 -11.57 -1.85
C GLY A 32 20.01 -11.54 -3.37
N LYS A 33 21.10 -11.55 -4.13
CA LYS A 33 21.08 -11.59 -5.60
C LYS A 33 20.48 -12.90 -6.11
N ALA A 34 20.92 -14.04 -5.58
CA ALA A 34 20.38 -15.35 -5.96
C ALA A 34 18.87 -15.47 -5.73
N ARG A 35 18.31 -14.77 -4.73
CA ARG A 35 16.86 -14.69 -4.53
C ARG A 35 16.14 -13.85 -5.59
N ARG A 36 16.76 -12.78 -6.08
CA ARG A 36 16.20 -11.89 -7.12
C ARG A 36 16.30 -12.49 -8.52
N ASP A 37 17.39 -13.22 -8.79
CA ASP A 37 17.64 -13.84 -10.10
C ASP A 37 16.83 -15.14 -10.28
N LYS A 38 16.01 -15.52 -9.29
CA LYS A 38 15.02 -16.59 -9.48
C LYS A 38 14.10 -16.20 -10.63
N PRO A 39 13.93 -17.05 -11.65
CA PRO A 39 13.03 -16.74 -12.75
C PRO A 39 11.64 -16.49 -12.16
N ALA A 40 11.03 -15.38 -12.58
CA ALA A 40 9.68 -15.05 -12.16
C ALA A 40 8.78 -16.26 -12.46
N PRO A 41 7.86 -16.63 -11.54
CA PRO A 41 6.90 -17.68 -11.81
C PRO A 41 6.17 -17.35 -13.13
N ALA A 42 5.92 -18.38 -13.93
CA ALA A 42 5.22 -18.22 -15.19
C ALA A 42 3.89 -17.50 -14.92
N LYS A 43 3.68 -16.36 -15.58
CA LYS A 43 2.42 -15.63 -15.48
C LYS A 43 1.33 -16.51 -16.06
N GLU A 44 0.23 -16.65 -15.32
CA GLU A 44 -0.98 -17.27 -15.84
C GLU A 44 -1.44 -16.52 -17.10
N ALA A 45 -1.99 -17.25 -18.07
CA ALA A 45 -2.47 -16.65 -19.30
C ALA A 45 -3.61 -15.67 -18.98
N ALA A 46 -3.49 -14.44 -19.48
CA ALA A 46 -4.54 -13.45 -19.33
C ALA A 46 -5.84 -13.95 -19.98
N PRO A 47 -7.00 -13.78 -19.32
CA PRO A 47 -8.26 -14.22 -19.90
C PRO A 47 -8.55 -13.47 -21.21
N PRO A 48 -9.23 -14.11 -22.18
CA PRO A 48 -9.54 -13.47 -23.46
C PRO A 48 -10.37 -12.21 -23.25
N GLY A 49 -9.87 -11.07 -23.74
CA GLY A 49 -10.48 -9.75 -23.57
C GLY A 49 -9.95 -8.92 -22.39
N TYR A 50 -9.05 -9.46 -21.57
CA TYR A 50 -8.44 -8.70 -20.47
C TYR A 50 -7.46 -7.64 -20.99
N ARG A 51 -7.74 -6.38 -20.67
CA ARG A 51 -6.81 -5.26 -20.88
C ARG A 51 -6.48 -4.66 -19.51
N PRO A 52 -5.21 -4.70 -19.06
CA PRO A 52 -4.81 -4.07 -17.81
C PRO A 52 -5.26 -2.61 -17.76
N GLY A 53 -5.96 -2.22 -16.69
CA GLY A 53 -6.51 -0.87 -16.50
C GLY A 53 -7.84 -0.59 -17.22
N ALA A 54 -8.37 -1.55 -17.98
CA ALA A 54 -9.72 -1.43 -18.52
C ALA A 54 -10.75 -1.97 -17.51
N TRP A 55 -11.89 -1.29 -17.45
CA TRP A 55 -13.06 -1.81 -16.75
C TRP A 55 -13.59 -3.05 -17.47
N PRO A 56 -14.07 -4.08 -16.74
CA PRO A 56 -14.75 -5.23 -17.34
C PRO A 56 -15.84 -4.81 -18.33
N THR A 57 -16.06 -5.62 -19.36
CA THR A 57 -17.15 -5.41 -20.32
C THR A 57 -18.48 -5.28 -19.57
N GLY A 58 -19.23 -4.21 -19.84
CA GLY A 58 -20.49 -3.89 -19.15
C GLY A 58 -20.32 -3.08 -17.85
N SER A 59 -19.10 -2.76 -17.45
CA SER A 59 -18.81 -1.83 -16.36
C SER A 59 -18.14 -0.56 -16.88
N SER A 60 -18.26 0.53 -16.13
CA SER A 60 -17.67 1.82 -16.45
C SER A 60 -17.13 2.44 -15.18
N PRO A 61 -16.10 3.31 -15.26
CA PRO A 61 -15.66 4.06 -14.11
C PRO A 61 -16.83 4.89 -13.55
N PRO A 62 -16.83 5.17 -12.23
CA PRO A 62 -17.74 6.17 -11.69
C PRO A 62 -17.58 7.47 -12.47
N GLY A 63 -18.71 8.13 -12.76
CA GLY A 63 -18.72 9.39 -13.48
C GLY A 63 -17.91 10.48 -12.77
N PRO A 64 -17.55 11.57 -13.47
CA PRO A 64 -16.87 12.69 -12.84
C PRO A 64 -17.70 13.21 -11.65
N LEU A 65 -17.01 13.54 -10.56
CA LEU A 65 -17.65 14.13 -9.38
C LEU A 65 -18.32 15.46 -9.76
N LYS A 66 -19.41 15.78 -9.07
CA LYS A 66 -20.10 17.06 -9.25
C LYS A 66 -19.16 18.22 -8.84
N PRO A 67 -19.17 19.35 -9.58
CA PRO A 67 -18.39 20.52 -9.18
C PRO A 67 -18.87 21.04 -7.81
N GLN A 68 -17.93 21.35 -6.94
CA GLN A 68 -18.21 21.89 -5.62
C GLN A 68 -18.54 23.39 -5.70
N PRO A 69 -19.41 23.92 -4.83
CA PRO A 69 -19.70 25.35 -4.81
C PRO A 69 -18.47 26.17 -4.37
N PRO A 70 -18.37 27.45 -4.79
CA PRO A 70 -17.31 28.33 -4.30
C PRO A 70 -17.32 28.42 -2.77
N GLY A 71 -16.14 28.31 -2.13
CA GLY A 71 -16.03 28.36 -0.66
C GLY A 71 -16.23 27.02 0.06
N ALA A 72 -16.59 25.94 -0.65
CA ALA A 72 -16.82 24.63 -0.05
C ALA A 72 -15.59 24.09 0.70
N TRP A 73 -14.40 24.33 0.16
CA TRP A 73 -13.14 23.87 0.74
C TRP A 73 -12.76 24.64 2.00
N GLU A 74 -12.91 25.96 1.99
CA GLU A 74 -12.68 26.81 3.15
C GLU A 74 -13.62 26.46 4.30
N TYR A 75 -14.90 26.23 3.99
CA TYR A 75 -15.89 25.78 4.96
C TYR A 75 -15.55 24.42 5.55
N ALA A 76 -15.18 23.44 4.71
CA ALA A 76 -14.77 22.11 5.16
C ALA A 76 -13.52 22.16 6.05
N LEU A 77 -12.52 22.97 5.69
CA LEU A 77 -11.30 23.15 6.50
C LEU A 77 -11.59 23.82 7.85
N HIS A 78 -12.51 24.79 7.88
CA HIS A 78 -12.93 25.44 9.12
C HIS A 78 -13.58 24.42 10.07
N ARG A 79 -14.53 23.63 9.56
CA ARG A 79 -15.19 22.55 10.32
C ARG A 79 -14.22 21.50 10.85
N TYR A 80 -13.28 21.03 10.02
CA TYR A 80 -12.24 20.10 10.45
C TYR A 80 -11.40 20.65 11.61
N ARG A 81 -10.97 21.92 11.52
CA ARG A 81 -10.18 22.57 12.58
C ARG A 81 -10.96 22.76 13.88
N GLN A 82 -12.29 22.83 13.80
CA GLN A 82 -13.19 22.91 14.95
C GLN A 82 -13.56 21.54 15.52
N ASN A 83 -13.02 20.43 14.98
CA ASN A 83 -13.46 19.06 15.24
C ASN A 83 -14.98 18.86 14.99
N GLU A 84 -15.57 19.70 14.15
CA GLU A 84 -16.97 19.62 13.72
C GLU A 84 -17.05 18.86 12.39
N GLY A 85 -16.54 17.63 12.36
CA GLY A 85 -16.58 16.74 11.20
C GLY A 85 -16.49 15.30 11.66
N SER A 86 -17.56 14.52 11.48
CA SER A 86 -17.64 13.14 11.95
C SER A 86 -17.58 12.14 10.79
N ASP A 87 -17.21 10.88 11.09
CA ASP A 87 -17.34 9.72 10.18
C ASP A 87 -18.79 9.45 9.73
N ARG A 88 -19.77 10.23 10.23
CA ARG A 88 -21.21 10.13 9.95
C ARG A 88 -21.80 11.39 9.33
N ASP A 89 -20.97 12.39 9.03
CA ASP A 89 -21.48 13.56 8.32
C ASP A 89 -21.83 13.14 6.89
N PRO A 90 -23.05 13.43 6.40
CA PRO A 90 -23.40 13.14 5.02
C PRO A 90 -22.41 13.89 4.13
N CYS A 91 -21.55 13.13 3.47
CA CYS A 91 -20.50 13.68 2.65
C CYS A 91 -21.14 14.11 1.31
N GLU A 92 -21.26 15.41 1.08
CA GLU A 92 -21.79 15.96 -0.18
C GLU A 92 -20.75 15.91 -1.33
N CYS A 93 -19.65 15.16 -1.16
CA CYS A 93 -18.61 15.04 -2.19
C CYS A 93 -19.07 14.26 -3.43
N GLY A 94 -20.31 13.74 -3.41
CA GLY A 94 -20.92 12.99 -4.51
C GLY A 94 -20.47 11.53 -4.61
N ALA A 95 -19.65 11.05 -3.68
CA ALA A 95 -19.20 9.65 -3.60
C ALA A 95 -19.76 8.90 -2.38
N CYS A 96 -20.26 9.59 -1.35
CA CYS A 96 -20.91 8.94 -0.20
C CYS A 96 -22.44 9.03 -0.35
N ASP A 97 -23.01 8.21 -1.23
CA ASP A 97 -24.42 7.87 -1.08
C ASP A 97 -24.54 6.94 0.13
N THR A 98 -25.18 7.40 1.20
CA THR A 98 -25.47 6.61 2.41
C THR A 98 -26.60 5.61 2.13
N THR A 99 -26.41 4.69 1.17
CA THR A 99 -27.36 3.62 0.85
C THR A 99 -26.76 2.22 0.94
N SER A 100 -25.83 2.00 1.87
CA SER A 100 -25.36 0.66 2.18
C SER A 100 -24.78 0.58 3.59
N HIS A 101 -25.63 0.70 4.60
CA HIS A 101 -25.37 0.12 5.92
C HIS A 101 -26.65 -0.22 6.69
N ASP A 102 -27.67 -0.70 5.99
CA ASP A 102 -28.78 -1.46 6.58
C ASP A 102 -28.91 -2.77 5.81
N THR A 103 -28.05 -3.73 6.12
CA THR A 103 -28.41 -5.15 5.95
C THR A 103 -28.44 -5.72 7.36
N GLU A 104 -29.65 -5.72 7.91
CA GLU A 104 -30.10 -6.74 8.85
C GLU A 104 -29.66 -8.10 8.31
N GLU A 105 -28.81 -8.82 9.07
CA GLU A 105 -28.86 -10.27 9.15
C GLU A 105 -27.95 -10.74 10.29
N ASN A 106 -28.50 -10.79 11.50
CA ASN A 106 -28.19 -11.91 12.38
C ASN A 106 -29.31 -12.16 13.40
N GLN A 107 -29.93 -13.32 13.23
CA GLN A 107 -30.82 -14.11 14.09
C GLN A 107 -32.33 -13.88 13.96
#